data_AF-A0A0C2YL74-F1
#
_entry.id   AF-A0A0C2YL74-F1
#
_cell.length_a   1.000
_cell.length_b   1.000
_cell.length_c   1.000
_cell.angle_alpha   90.00
_cell.angle_beta   90.00
_cell.angle_gamma   90.00
#
_symmetry.space_group_name_H-M   'P 1'
#
loop_
_entity.id
_entity.type
_entity.pdbx_description
1 polymer ?
#
loop_
_entity_poly.entity_id
_entity_poly.type
_entity_poly.pdbx_seq_one_letter_code
_entity_poly.pdbx_strand_id
1 'polypeptide(L)'
;MIILAIETGMRRGEQLSMRWADIDLDRRVVHLSMTKNGSPRDVPLSTLAVETLRGLYAASDRHPEVVFNVSPNAVRLAWNRLRIRAGIPDINFHDLRHEGVSRLFEKGFDMMEVATISGHKTLSMLRRYTHLRAEDLAQRLG
;
A
#
# COMPACT_ATOMS: atom_id res chain seq x y z
N MET A 1 -1.44 8.88 -4.96
CA MET A 1 -1.69 8.23 -3.65
C MET A 1 -2.51 6.95 -3.76
N ILE A 2 -3.72 6.97 -4.37
CA ILE A 2 -4.62 5.79 -4.39
C ILE A 2 -3.94 4.54 -4.97
N ILE A 3 -3.28 4.67 -6.13
CA ILE A 3 -2.57 3.55 -6.77
C ILE A 3 -1.52 2.96 -5.82
N LEU A 4 -0.67 3.80 -5.22
CA LEU A 4 0.34 3.33 -4.26
C LEU A 4 -0.28 2.66 -3.04
N ALA A 5 -1.43 3.13 -2.54
CA ALA A 5 -2.10 2.51 -1.41
C ALA A 5 -2.52 1.05 -1.71
N ILE A 6 -3.04 0.81 -2.91
CA ILE A 6 -3.47 -0.51 -3.37
C ILE A 6 -2.26 -1.38 -3.68
N GLU A 7 -1.29 -0.87 -4.47
CA GLU A 7 -0.18 -1.68 -4.96
C GLU A 7 0.85 -2.07 -3.88
N THR A 8 0.91 -1.32 -2.77
CA THR A 8 1.89 -1.56 -1.69
C THR A 8 1.26 -2.05 -0.38
N GLY A 9 -0.05 -1.86 -0.22
CA GLY A 9 -0.73 -2.07 1.05
C GLY A 9 -0.24 -1.16 2.19
N MET A 10 0.56 -0.12 1.93
CA MET A 10 1.10 0.75 2.99
C MET A 10 0.01 1.54 3.72
N ARG A 11 0.22 1.82 5.00
CA ARG A 11 -0.63 2.73 5.78
C ARG A 11 -0.59 4.12 5.17
N ARG A 12 -1.69 4.88 5.29
CA ARG A 12 -1.72 6.29 4.83
C ARG A 12 -0.59 7.12 5.42
N GLY A 13 -0.27 6.92 6.70
CA GLY A 13 0.83 7.62 7.37
C GLY A 13 2.19 7.28 6.77
N GLU A 14 2.43 6.00 6.43
CA GLU A 14 3.66 5.55 5.76
C GLU A 14 3.81 6.23 4.39
N GLN A 15 2.74 6.27 3.59
CA GLN A 15 2.75 6.96 2.30
C GLN A 15 3.05 8.46 2.45
N LEU A 16 2.42 9.12 3.43
CA LEU A 16 2.60 10.55 3.67
C LEU A 16 4.00 10.91 4.19
N SER A 17 4.71 9.97 4.80
CA SER A 17 6.08 10.18 5.27
C SER A 17 7.16 9.77 4.25
N MET A 18 6.80 9.25 3.08
CA MET A 18 7.78 8.79 2.09
C MET A 18 8.64 9.94 1.57
N ARG A 19 9.96 9.72 1.59
CA ARG A 19 10.95 10.59 0.95
C ARG A 19 11.46 9.95 -0.33
N TRP A 20 11.86 10.78 -1.29
CA TRP A 20 12.48 10.29 -2.52
C TRP A 20 13.79 9.53 -2.27
N ALA A 21 14.54 9.94 -1.25
CA ALA A 21 15.79 9.29 -0.85
C ALA A 21 15.61 7.87 -0.32
N ASP A 22 14.39 7.50 0.10
CA ASP A 22 14.08 6.17 0.61
C ASP A 22 13.63 5.19 -0.50
N ILE A 23 13.56 5.65 -1.76
CA ILE A 23 13.01 4.89 -2.87
C ILE A 23 14.12 4.50 -3.84
N ASP A 24 14.29 3.19 -4.03
CA ASP A 24 15.13 2.61 -5.06
C ASP A 24 14.24 2.05 -6.18
N LEU A 25 14.14 2.78 -7.29
CA LEU A 25 13.29 2.41 -8.42
C LEU A 25 13.89 1.29 -9.29
N ASP A 26 15.19 1.03 -9.18
CA ASP A 26 15.86 -0.02 -9.94
C ASP A 26 15.72 -1.36 -9.22
N ARG A 27 15.91 -1.36 -7.90
CA ARG A 27 15.59 -2.51 -7.02
C ARG A 27 14.09 -2.67 -6.79
N ARG A 28 13.29 -1.65 -7.13
CA ARG A 28 11.83 -1.58 -6.93
C ARG A 28 11.44 -1.78 -5.46
N VAL A 29 12.07 -1.01 -4.58
CA VAL A 29 11.85 -1.08 -3.13
C VAL A 29 11.73 0.33 -2.57
N VAL A 30 10.83 0.51 -1.60
CA VAL A 30 10.85 1.68 -0.70
C VAL A 30 11.21 1.24 0.71
N HIS A 31 12.17 1.93 1.31
CA HIS A 31 12.59 1.72 2.69
C HIS A 31 11.75 2.57 3.63
N LEU A 32 11.11 1.97 4.64
CA LEU A 32 10.37 2.70 5.67
C LEU A 32 11.23 2.76 6.94
N SER A 33 11.85 3.92 7.18
CA SER A 33 12.90 4.10 8.19
C SER A 33 12.41 4.07 9.64
N MET A 34 11.21 4.55 9.96
CA MET A 34 10.45 4.25 11.19
C MET A 34 9.06 4.88 11.12
N THR A 35 8.03 4.14 11.55
CA THR A 35 6.69 4.72 11.73
C THR A 35 6.41 4.85 13.22
N LYS A 36 5.56 5.79 13.62
CA LYS A 36 5.15 6.04 15.02
C LYS A 36 4.66 4.79 15.78
N ASN A 37 4.41 3.67 15.10
CA ASN A 37 3.91 2.41 15.66
C ASN A 37 4.54 1.13 15.06
N GLY A 38 5.63 1.19 14.28
CA GLY A 38 6.12 0.02 13.50
C GLY A 38 7.63 -0.05 13.34
N SER A 39 8.13 -1.27 13.13
CA SER A 39 9.54 -1.57 12.84
C SER A 39 9.93 -1.09 11.44
N PRO A 40 11.21 -0.78 11.21
CA PRO A 40 11.73 -0.54 9.86
C PRO A 40 11.43 -1.74 8.97
N ARG A 41 11.07 -1.48 7.70
CA ARG A 41 10.88 -2.54 6.71
C ARG A 41 11.00 -2.01 5.30
N ASP A 42 11.34 -2.92 4.41
CA ASP A 42 11.31 -2.69 2.97
C ASP A 42 9.95 -3.11 2.42
N VAL A 43 9.39 -2.29 1.54
CA VAL A 43 8.15 -2.59 0.84
C VAL A 43 8.46 -2.75 -0.66
N PRO A 44 8.22 -3.93 -1.25
CA PRO A 44 8.41 -4.13 -2.68
C PRO A 44 7.39 -3.29 -3.47
N LEU A 45 7.84 -2.78 -4.62
CA LEU A 45 7.04 -1.97 -5.52
C LEU A 45 6.69 -2.81 -6.75
N SER A 46 5.39 -2.94 -7.03
CA SER A 46 4.93 -3.51 -8.30
C SER A 46 5.34 -2.62 -9.48
N THR A 47 5.26 -3.16 -10.71
CA THR A 47 5.51 -2.37 -11.93
C THR A 47 4.66 -1.10 -11.97
N LEU A 48 3.37 -1.21 -11.63
CA LEU A 48 2.45 -0.07 -11.60
C LEU A 48 2.82 0.96 -10.50
N ALA A 49 3.30 0.49 -9.35
CA ALA A 49 3.79 1.38 -8.29
C ALA A 49 5.03 2.16 -8.75
N VAL A 50 5.97 1.49 -9.44
CA VAL A 50 7.17 2.12 -10.02
C VAL A 50 6.79 3.14 -11.08
N GLU A 51 5.91 2.81 -12.02
CA GLU A 51 5.42 3.73 -13.05
C GLU A 51 4.76 4.96 -12.43
N THR A 52 3.92 4.76 -11.40
CA THR A 52 3.29 5.85 -10.67
C THR A 52 4.34 6.75 -10.01
N LEU A 53 5.36 6.18 -9.37
CA LEU A 53 6.43 6.94 -8.73
C LEU A 53 7.30 7.68 -9.75
N ARG A 54 7.60 7.07 -10.91
CA ARG A 54 8.33 7.73 -12.01
C ARG A 54 7.53 8.93 -12.55
N GLY A 55 6.22 8.78 -12.73
CA GLY A 55 5.36 9.89 -13.14
C GLY A 55 5.33 11.03 -12.12
N LEU A 56 5.22 10.72 -10.83
CA LEU A 56 5.30 11.71 -9.75
C LEU A 56 6.70 12.36 -9.67
N TYR A 57 7.76 11.60 -9.95
CA TYR A 57 9.14 12.10 -9.95
C TYR A 57 9.38 13.09 -11.10
N ALA A 58 8.73 12.87 -12.25
CA ALA A 58 8.86 13.73 -13.44
C ALA A 58 7.98 14.98 -13.42
N ALA A 59 7.05 15.11 -12.47
CA ALA A 59 6.16 16.26 -12.36
C ALA A 59 6.92 17.56 -12.08
N SER A 60 6.58 18.64 -12.78
CA SER A 60 7.27 19.94 -12.70
C SER A 60 7.13 20.63 -11.35
N ASP A 61 6.02 20.38 -10.64
CA ASP A 61 5.67 20.94 -9.33
C ASP A 61 6.04 20.03 -8.15
N ARG A 62 6.80 18.96 -8.41
CA ARG A 62 7.21 17.99 -7.41
C ARG A 62 8.07 18.63 -6.30
N HIS A 63 7.76 18.28 -5.05
CA HIS A 63 8.59 18.64 -3.91
C HIS A 63 9.94 17.87 -3.92
N PRO A 64 11.08 18.53 -3.61
CA PRO A 64 12.41 17.92 -3.73
C PRO A 64 12.67 16.77 -2.77
N GLU A 65 12.10 16.81 -1.55
CA GLU A 65 12.38 15.79 -0.53
C GLU A 65 11.32 14.69 -0.40
N VAL A 66 10.03 15.05 -0.37
CA VAL A 66 8.92 14.14 -0.05
C VAL A 66 8.10 13.82 -1.29
N VAL A 67 7.57 12.60 -1.33
CA VAL A 67 6.71 12.14 -2.44
C VAL A 67 5.36 12.86 -2.44
N PHE A 68 4.79 13.06 -1.25
CA PHE A 68 3.49 13.70 -1.08
C PHE A 68 3.59 14.90 -0.14
N ASN A 69 3.72 16.09 -0.73
CA ASN A 69 3.73 17.36 0.01
C ASN A 69 2.29 17.81 0.36
N VAL A 70 1.60 17.03 1.20
CA VAL A 70 0.20 17.26 1.57
C VAL A 70 -0.05 16.80 3.01
N SER A 71 -0.85 17.57 3.76
CA SER A 71 -1.15 17.20 5.14
C SER A 71 -2.13 16.01 5.25
N PRO A 72 -2.07 15.22 6.34
CA PRO A 72 -3.03 14.14 6.56
C PRO A 72 -4.51 14.59 6.53
N ASN A 73 -4.78 15.81 7.02
CA ASN A 73 -6.14 16.37 7.00
C ASN A 73 -6.58 16.73 5.59
N ALA A 74 -5.69 17.30 4.77
CA ALA A 74 -5.99 17.60 3.36
C ALA A 74 -6.32 16.32 2.58
N VAL A 75 -5.58 15.23 2.77
CA VAL A 75 -5.89 13.92 2.17
C VAL A 75 -7.27 13.42 2.62
N ARG A 76 -7.58 13.51 3.91
CA ARG A 76 -8.90 13.11 4.45
C ARG A 76 -10.03 13.90 3.79
N LEU A 77 -9.90 15.22 3.68
CA LEU A 77 -10.92 16.08 3.06
C LEU A 77 -11.05 15.79 1.55
N ALA A 78 -9.93 15.63 0.84
CA ALA A 78 -9.93 15.27 -0.57
C ALA A 78 -10.59 13.91 -0.82
N TRP A 79 -10.29 12.90 0.02
CA TRP A 79 -10.92 11.58 -0.02
C TRP A 79 -12.43 11.67 0.20
N ASN A 80 -12.88 12.39 1.23
CA ASN A 80 -14.30 12.56 1.53
C ASN A 80 -15.07 13.18 0.36
N ARG A 81 -14.49 14.18 -0.31
CA ARG A 81 -15.09 14.78 -1.51
C ARG A 81 -15.10 13.79 -2.68
N LEU A 82 -14.00 13.05 -2.87
CA LEU A 82 -13.88 12.09 -3.96
C LEU A 82 -14.90 10.96 -3.84
N ARG A 83 -15.03 10.32 -2.68
CA ARG A 83 -15.95 9.20 -2.48
C ARG A 83 -17.42 9.57 -2.69
N ILE A 84 -17.80 10.80 -2.30
CA ILE A 84 -19.16 11.33 -2.53
C ILE A 84 -19.39 11.54 -4.04
N ARG A 85 -18.45 12.19 -4.73
CA ARG A 85 -18.54 12.40 -6.18
C ARG A 85 -18.56 11.10 -6.98
N ALA A 86 -17.86 10.08 -6.49
CA ALA A 86 -17.80 8.76 -7.11
C ALA A 86 -19.03 7.89 -6.79
N GLY A 87 -20.00 8.36 -5.99
CA GLY A 87 -21.21 7.60 -5.64
C GLY A 87 -20.97 6.44 -4.67
N ILE A 88 -19.84 6.44 -3.96
CA ILE A 88 -19.43 5.37 -3.03
C ILE A 88 -19.13 5.94 -1.64
N PRO A 89 -20.13 6.53 -0.94
CA PRO A 89 -19.89 7.28 0.28
C PRO A 89 -19.37 6.44 1.44
N ASP A 90 -19.51 5.11 1.42
CA ASP A 90 -19.16 4.26 2.57
C ASP A 90 -17.69 3.84 2.60
N ILE A 91 -16.93 4.08 1.52
CA ILE A 91 -15.52 3.71 1.47
C ILE A 91 -14.63 4.70 2.25
N ASN A 92 -13.78 4.16 3.10
CA ASN A 92 -12.73 4.87 3.82
C ASN A 92 -11.40 4.72 3.08
N PHE A 93 -10.49 5.68 3.27
CA PHE A 93 -9.16 5.58 2.65
C PHE A 93 -8.39 4.33 3.10
N HIS A 94 -8.66 3.85 4.32
CA HIS A 94 -8.03 2.63 4.84
C HIS A 94 -8.45 1.38 4.08
N ASP A 95 -9.63 1.38 3.44
CA ASP A 95 -10.11 0.23 2.67
C ASP A 95 -9.24 -0.03 1.43
N LEU A 96 -8.53 0.99 0.92
CA LEU A 96 -7.53 0.81 -0.13
C LEU A 96 -6.39 -0.11 0.30
N ARG A 97 -6.01 -0.08 1.59
CA ARG A 97 -5.04 -1.02 2.14
C ARG A 97 -5.64 -2.41 2.29
N HIS A 98 -6.91 -2.50 2.67
CA HIS A 98 -7.60 -3.80 2.74
C HIS A 98 -7.63 -4.45 1.35
N GLU A 99 -7.98 -3.67 0.33
CA GLU A 99 -7.93 -4.08 -1.08
C GLU A 99 -6.52 -4.53 -1.50
N GLY A 100 -5.49 -3.72 -1.20
CA GLY A 100 -4.10 -4.10 -1.52
C GLY A 100 -3.66 -5.41 -0.86
N VAL A 101 -4.07 -5.64 0.38
CA VAL A 101 -3.80 -6.90 1.10
C VAL A 101 -4.55 -8.08 0.49
N SER A 102 -5.83 -7.91 0.12
CA SER A 102 -6.59 -8.94 -0.59
C SER A 102 -5.91 -9.33 -1.91
N ARG A 103 -5.48 -8.35 -2.71
CA ARG A 103 -4.78 -8.60 -3.99
C ARG A 103 -3.47 -9.36 -3.83
N LEU A 104 -2.75 -9.16 -2.73
CA LEU A 104 -1.55 -9.95 -2.45
C LEU A 104 -1.90 -11.43 -2.24
N PHE A 105 -2.96 -11.73 -1.50
CA PHE A 105 -3.43 -13.12 -1.35
C PHE A 105 -3.94 -13.71 -2.68
N GLU A 106 -4.67 -12.94 -3.47
CA GLU A 106 -5.14 -13.37 -4.81
C GLU A 106 -3.98 -13.67 -5.77
N LYS A 107 -2.84 -12.97 -5.61
CA LYS A 107 -1.59 -13.25 -6.34
C LYS A 107 -0.83 -14.46 -5.81
N GLY A 108 -1.34 -15.14 -4.78
CA GLY A 108 -0.76 -16.36 -4.23
C GLY A 108 0.30 -16.14 -3.14
N PHE A 109 0.50 -14.92 -2.66
CA PHE A 109 1.41 -14.66 -1.55
C PHE A 109 0.89 -15.31 -0.27
N ASP A 110 1.81 -15.89 0.50
CA ASP A 110 1.47 -16.46 1.79
C ASP A 110 1.27 -15.40 2.89
N MET A 111 0.75 -15.83 4.03
CA MET A 111 0.42 -14.92 5.13
C MET A 111 1.64 -14.19 5.70
N MET A 112 2.82 -14.80 5.68
CA MET A 112 4.06 -14.20 6.17
C MET A 112 4.60 -13.16 5.19
N GLU A 113 4.57 -13.46 3.89
CA GLU A 113 4.94 -12.52 2.84
C GLU A 113 4.02 -11.29 2.88
N VAL A 114 2.70 -11.51 2.92
CA VAL A 114 1.72 -10.42 3.03
C VAL A 114 1.93 -9.61 4.32
N ALA A 115 2.17 -10.25 5.46
CA ALA A 115 2.45 -9.56 6.72
C ALA A 115 3.70 -8.69 6.63
N THR A 116 4.75 -9.20 5.98
CA THR A 116 6.02 -8.50 5.76
C THR A 116 5.83 -7.26 4.89
N ILE A 117 5.18 -7.41 3.73
CA ILE A 117 4.92 -6.31 2.79
C ILE A 117 4.04 -5.24 3.45
N SER A 118 2.89 -5.65 3.97
CA SER A 118 1.90 -4.73 4.52
C SER A 118 2.27 -4.22 5.92
N GLY A 119 3.21 -4.85 6.64
CA GLY A 119 3.59 -4.46 7.99
C GLY A 119 2.51 -4.72 9.05
N HIS A 120 1.81 -5.85 8.95
CA HIS A 120 0.91 -6.33 10.02
C HIS A 120 1.73 -7.00 11.13
N LYS A 121 1.52 -6.57 12.39
CA LYS A 121 2.27 -7.10 13.55
C LYS A 121 1.88 -8.51 13.95
N THR A 122 0.62 -8.88 13.72
CA THR A 122 0.09 -10.20 14.07
C THR A 122 -0.62 -10.78 12.85
N LEU A 123 -0.41 -12.06 12.63
CA LEU A 123 -1.05 -12.82 11.56
C LEU A 123 -2.57 -12.92 11.75
N SER A 124 -3.08 -12.78 12.98
CA SER A 124 -4.51 -12.74 13.26
C SER A 124 -5.25 -11.64 12.48
N MET A 125 -4.59 -10.50 12.23
CA MET A 125 -5.18 -9.39 11.45
C MET A 125 -5.38 -9.73 9.96
N LEU A 126 -4.67 -10.76 9.47
CA LEU A 126 -4.73 -11.19 8.07
C LEU A 126 -5.72 -12.33 7.83
N ARG A 127 -6.21 -13.01 8.88
CA ARG A 127 -7.12 -14.16 8.75
C ARG A 127 -8.37 -13.89 7.93
N ARG A 128 -8.87 -12.64 7.95
CA ARG A 128 -10.04 -12.23 7.16
C ARG A 128 -9.82 -12.18 5.65
N TYR A 129 -8.57 -12.25 5.19
CA TYR A 129 -8.24 -12.27 3.77
C TYR A 129 -7.85 -13.66 3.27
N THR A 130 -7.60 -14.59 4.20
CA THR A 130 -7.30 -15.98 3.87
C THR A 130 -8.59 -16.75 3.74
N HIS A 131 -9.34 -16.49 2.67
CA HIS A 131 -10.39 -17.40 2.22
C HIS A 131 -9.71 -18.54 1.47
N LEU A 132 -9.08 -19.44 2.23
CA LEU A 132 -8.56 -20.69 1.70
C LEU A 132 -9.75 -21.50 1.20
N ARG A 133 -9.94 -21.56 -0.12
CA ARG A 133 -10.93 -22.46 -0.70
C ARG A 133 -10.33 -23.85 -0.73
N ALA A 134 -11.13 -24.87 -0.43
CA ALA A 134 -10.66 -26.26 -0.36
C ALA A 134 -10.09 -26.72 -1.71
N GLU A 135 -10.61 -26.18 -2.81
CA GLU A 135 -10.17 -26.44 -4.18
C GLU A 135 -8.73 -25.96 -4.43
N ASP A 136 -8.36 -24.80 -3.88
CA ASP A 136 -7.01 -24.24 -4.00
C ASP A 136 -6.00 -25.08 -3.20
N LEU A 137 -6.45 -25.67 -2.07
CA LEU A 137 -5.64 -26.59 -1.28
C LEU A 137 -5.50 -27.96 -1.97
N ALA A 138 -6.57 -28.46 -2.59
CA ALA A 138 -6.56 -29.71 -3.32
C ALA A 138 -5.57 -29.67 -4.50
N GLN A 139 -5.58 -28.60 -5.30
CA GLN A 139 -4.60 -28.41 -6.39
C GLN A 139 -3.14 -28.44 -5.91
N ARG A 140 -2.87 -28.01 -4.67
CA ARG A 140 -1.52 -28.01 -4.09
C ARG A 140 -1.10 -29.35 -3.51
N LEU A 141 -2.03 -30.26 -3.26
CA LEU A 141 -1.77 -31.59 -2.71
C LEU A 141 -1.43 -32.64 -3.77
N GLY A 142 -1.74 -32.36 -5.05
CA GLY A 142 -1.52 -33.28 -6.18
C GLY A 142 -2.80 -33.60 -6.91
#